data_AF-A0A2D5IF00-F1
#
_entry.id   AF-A0A2D5IF00-F1
#
_cell.length_a   1.000
_cell.length_b   1.000
_cell.length_c   1.000
_cell.angle_alpha   90.00
_cell.angle_beta   90.00
_cell.angle_gamma   90.00
#
_symmetry.space_group_name_H-M   'P 1'
#
loop_
_entity.id
_entity.type
_entity.pdbx_description
1 polymer ?
#
loop_
_entity_poly.entity_id
_entity_poly.type
_entity_poly.pdbx_seq_one_letter_code
_entity_poly.pdbx_strand_id
1 'polypeptide(L)'
;MDNINVTNNNLNIITMSTLNSKRFVIRKSLIGKNQIISFTNKKGITIEYNHDIAYEIMKDKLNAMNCFNKYKSYTASNNIPLVLRNVELV
;
A
#
# COMPACT_ATOMS: atom_id res chain seq x y z
N MET A 1 17.02 -44.78 21.15
CA MET A 1 16.70 -44.64 19.72
C MET A 1 15.19 -44.76 19.62
N ASP A 2 14.40 -43.72 19.34
CA ASP A 2 14.72 -42.55 18.52
C ASP A 2 14.08 -41.25 19.05
N ASN A 3 14.88 -40.19 19.02
CA ASN A 3 14.48 -38.82 19.31
C ASN A 3 13.45 -38.37 18.27
N ILE A 4 12.21 -38.14 18.69
CA ILE A 4 11.23 -37.40 17.89
C ILE A 4 11.62 -35.92 17.99
N ASN A 5 12.39 -35.44 17.02
CA ASN A 5 12.58 -34.02 16.77
C ASN A 5 11.24 -33.43 16.33
N VAL A 6 10.48 -32.89 17.29
CA VAL A 6 9.36 -32.00 17.01
C VAL A 6 9.94 -30.69 16.49
N THR A 7 10.04 -30.55 15.17
CA THR A 7 10.31 -29.26 14.54
C THR A 7 9.10 -28.36 14.77
N ASN A 8 9.20 -27.48 15.76
CA ASN A 8 8.35 -26.31 15.87
C ASN A 8 8.64 -25.38 14.70
N ASN A 9 8.04 -25.69 13.54
CA ASN A 9 7.96 -24.76 12.42
C ASN A 9 7.00 -23.66 12.84
N ASN A 10 7.55 -22.67 13.54
CA ASN A 10 6.90 -21.39 13.75
C ASN A 10 6.86 -20.68 12.38
N LEU A 11 5.91 -21.09 11.54
CA LEU A 11 5.54 -20.34 10.35
C LEU A 11 5.09 -18.97 10.85
N ASN A 12 5.97 -17.97 10.71
CA ASN A 12 5.55 -16.58 10.73
C ASN A 12 4.59 -16.43 9.54
N ILE A 13 3.30 -16.66 9.79
CA ILE A 13 2.23 -16.33 8.86
C ILE A 13 2.27 -14.81 8.78
N ILE A 14 3.01 -14.28 7.80
CA ILE A 14 2.96 -12.86 7.45
C ILE A 14 1.58 -12.67 6.86
N THR A 15 0.59 -12.45 7.73
CA THR A 15 -0.72 -11.98 7.30
C THR A 15 -0.48 -10.62 6.68
N MET A 16 -0.58 -10.56 5.35
CA MET A 16 -0.58 -9.31 4.60
C MET A 16 -1.85 -8.54 5.01
N SER A 17 -1.75 -7.80 6.10
CA SER A 17 -2.89 -7.12 6.69
C SER A 17 -3.27 -5.94 5.81
N THR A 18 -4.49 -5.93 5.29
CA THR A 18 -4.98 -4.80 4.49
C THR A 18 -5.05 -3.54 5.35
N LEU A 19 -4.41 -2.47 4.90
CA LEU A 19 -4.45 -1.18 5.59
C LEU A 19 -5.69 -0.41 5.17
N ASN A 20 -6.58 -0.12 6.12
CA ASN A 20 -7.77 0.67 5.88
C ASN A 20 -7.50 2.18 6.04
N SER A 21 -8.03 2.99 5.12
CA SER A 21 -7.85 4.45 5.14
C SER A 21 -9.09 5.21 4.68
N LYS A 22 -9.24 6.47 5.12
CA LYS A 22 -10.29 7.39 4.62
C LYS A 22 -9.88 8.18 3.37
N ARG A 23 -8.61 8.02 2.94
CA ARG A 23 -7.98 8.76 1.85
C ARG A 23 -7.06 7.83 1.09
N PHE A 24 -6.94 8.07 -0.22
CA PHE A 24 -5.81 7.50 -0.96
C PHE A 24 -4.50 7.98 -0.33
N VAL A 25 -3.50 7.11 -0.23
CA VAL A 25 -2.25 7.38 0.46
C VAL A 25 -1.05 6.66 -0.17
N ILE A 26 0.04 7.39 -0.38
CA ILE A 26 1.36 6.86 -0.71
C ILE A 26 2.34 7.33 0.36
N ARG A 27 2.97 6.43 1.11
CA ARG A 27 3.98 6.74 2.14
C ARG A 27 5.33 6.16 1.76
N LYS A 28 6.41 6.93 1.94
CA LYS A 28 7.77 6.40 1.71
C LYS A 28 8.09 5.19 2.59
N SER A 29 7.51 5.12 3.79
CA SER A 29 7.71 4.01 4.73
C SER A 29 7.01 2.70 4.35
N LEU A 30 6.16 2.72 3.32
CA LEU A 30 5.47 1.54 2.80
C LEU A 30 6.07 1.03 1.48
N ILE A 31 6.99 1.78 0.87
CA ILE A 31 7.67 1.38 -0.37
C ILE A 31 8.45 0.09 -0.14
N GLY A 32 8.27 -0.89 -1.02
CA GLY A 32 8.90 -2.21 -0.99
C GLY A 32 8.28 -3.18 0.01
N LYS A 33 7.14 -2.84 0.60
CA LYS A 33 6.42 -3.72 1.55
C LYS A 33 5.28 -4.49 0.93
N ASN A 34 4.97 -4.26 -0.34
CA ASN A 34 3.88 -4.90 -1.08
C ASN A 34 2.53 -4.80 -0.35
N GLN A 35 2.28 -3.64 0.26
CA GLN A 35 1.14 -3.41 1.15
C GLN A 35 -0.14 -3.17 0.35
N ILE A 36 -1.19 -3.96 0.58
CA ILE A 36 -2.54 -3.67 0.08
C ILE A 36 -3.21 -2.61 0.95
N ILE A 37 -3.79 -1.60 0.33
CA ILE A 37 -4.51 -0.51 0.98
C ILE A 37 -5.94 -0.49 0.46
N SER A 38 -6.90 -0.52 1.37
CA SER A 38 -8.32 -0.32 1.09
C SER A 38 -8.70 1.07 1.59
N PHE A 39 -9.14 1.95 0.68
CA PHE A 39 -9.60 3.28 1.09
C PHE A 39 -11.03 3.55 0.66
N THR A 40 -11.80 4.14 1.58
CA THR A 40 -13.18 4.55 1.33
C THR A 40 -13.25 6.07 1.24
N ASN A 41 -13.78 6.59 0.13
CA ASN A 41 -13.95 8.02 -0.05
C ASN A 41 -15.21 8.55 0.66
N LYS A 42 -15.41 9.88 0.65
CA LYS A 42 -16.60 10.51 1.25
C LYS A 42 -17.94 10.09 0.63
N LYS A 43 -17.92 9.49 -0.57
CA LYS A 43 -19.11 8.99 -1.27
C LYS A 43 -19.41 7.52 -0.93
N GLY A 44 -18.65 6.91 -0.02
CA GLY A 44 -18.81 5.50 0.35
C GLY A 44 -18.22 4.50 -0.66
N ILE A 45 -17.48 4.98 -1.67
CA ILE A 45 -16.82 4.11 -2.65
C ILE A 45 -15.50 3.65 -2.05
N THR A 46 -15.35 2.33 -1.93
CA THR A 46 -14.10 1.68 -1.51
C THR A 46 -13.28 1.28 -2.73
N ILE A 47 -11.99 1.60 -2.69
CA ILE A 47 -11.02 1.24 -3.72
C ILE A 47 -9.85 0.56 -3.03
N GLU A 48 -9.51 -0.62 -3.51
CA GLU A 48 -8.32 -1.37 -3.09
C GLU A 48 -7.19 -1.19 -4.10
N TYR A 49 -5.97 -1.08 -3.60
CA TYR A 49 -4.79 -0.95 -4.42
C TYR A 49 -3.55 -1.45 -3.69
N ASN A 50 -2.60 -1.99 -4.43
CA ASN A 50 -1.25 -2.24 -3.95
C ASN A 50 -0.46 -0.92 -3.90
N HIS A 51 0.13 -0.64 -2.74
CA HIS A 51 0.90 0.58 -2.49
C HIS A 51 2.10 0.74 -3.43
N ASP A 52 2.81 -0.35 -3.74
CA ASP A 52 4.01 -0.31 -4.56
C ASP A 52 3.70 -0.14 -6.04
N ILE A 53 2.66 -0.82 -6.55
CA ILE A 53 2.19 -0.65 -7.94
C ILE A 53 1.75 0.81 -8.15
N ALA A 54 0.94 1.35 -7.24
CA ALA A 54 0.50 2.75 -7.32
C ALA A 54 1.67 3.73 -7.20
N TYR A 55 2.66 3.43 -6.35
CA TYR A 55 3.88 4.25 -6.24
C TYR A 55 4.69 4.24 -7.53
N GLU A 56 4.95 3.09 -8.14
CA GLU A 56 5.79 2.99 -9.34
C GLU A 56 5.17 3.76 -10.51
N ILE A 57 3.86 3.68 -10.70
CA ILE A 57 3.13 4.46 -11.73
C ILE A 57 3.25 5.98 -11.50
N MET A 58 3.29 6.42 -10.23
CA MET A 58 3.32 7.83 -9.86
C MET A 58 4.72 8.38 -9.55
N LYS A 59 5.75 7.53 -9.59
CA LYS A 59 7.07 7.75 -8.99
C LYS A 59 7.75 9.04 -9.43
N ASP A 60 7.78 9.30 -10.73
CA ASP A 60 8.45 10.49 -11.28
C ASP A 60 7.79 11.78 -10.78
N LYS A 61 6.46 11.84 -10.80
CA LYS A 61 5.70 12.99 -10.29
C LYS A 61 5.85 13.15 -8.79
N LEU A 62 5.83 12.04 -8.03
CA LEU A 62 6.01 12.06 -6.58
C LEU A 62 7.41 12.56 -6.20
N ASN A 63 8.45 12.05 -6.85
CA ASN A 63 9.83 12.41 -6.55
C ASN A 63 10.18 13.85 -6.96
N ALA A 64 9.52 14.39 -7.99
CA ALA A 64 9.62 15.80 -8.37
C ALA A 64 8.91 16.75 -7.38
N MET A 65 8.00 16.25 -6.54
CA MET A 65 7.26 17.09 -5.57
C MET A 65 8.06 17.30 -4.28
N ASN A 66 8.43 18.56 -4.01
CA ASN A 66 9.10 18.97 -2.76
C ASN A 66 8.33 18.55 -1.50
N CYS A 67 6.99 18.61 -1.53
CA CYS A 67 6.16 18.22 -0.41
C CYS A 67 6.24 16.71 -0.13
N PHE A 68 6.30 15.86 -1.15
CA PHE A 68 6.45 14.41 -0.95
C PHE A 68 7.83 14.08 -0.37
N ASN A 69 8.87 14.78 -0.80
CA ASN A 69 10.21 14.63 -0.23
C ASN A 69 10.28 15.10 1.23
N LYS A 70 9.63 16.22 1.56
CA LYS A 70 9.58 16.78 2.93
C LYS A 70 8.73 15.94 3.89
N TYR A 71 7.48 15.68 3.52
CA TYR A 71 6.49 15.04 4.39
C TYR A 71 6.46 13.51 4.27
N LYS A 72 7.22 12.95 3.32
CA LYS A 72 7.36 11.50 3.10
C LYS A 72 6.03 10.79 2.79
N SER A 73 5.03 11.55 2.37
CA SER A 73 3.66 11.08 2.17
C SER A 73 2.92 11.95 1.17
N TYR A 74 2.06 11.33 0.38
CA TYR A 74 1.09 11.95 -0.51
C TYR A 74 -0.30 11.39 -0.18
N THR A 75 -1.33 12.23 -0.15
CA THR A 75 -2.72 11.78 0.09
C THR A 75 -3.72 12.47 -0.82
N ALA A 76 -4.82 11.78 -1.14
CA ALA A 76 -5.93 12.36 -1.89
C ALA A 76 -7.29 12.17 -1.19
N SER A 77 -7.94 13.33 -0.97
CA SER A 77 -9.35 13.62 -0.65
C SER A 77 -10.40 12.66 -1.15
N ASN A 78 -10.72 12.95 -2.40
CA ASN A 78 -12.05 12.76 -2.91
C ASN A 78 -12.10 11.53 -3.80
N ASN A 79 -11.03 11.31 -4.56
CA ASN A 79 -10.89 10.25 -5.52
C ASN A 79 -9.44 9.79 -5.58
N ILE A 80 -9.23 8.58 -6.12
CA ILE A 80 -7.91 8.12 -6.53
C ILE A 80 -7.36 9.04 -7.64
N PRO A 81 -6.02 9.29 -7.69
CA PRO A 81 -5.38 10.03 -8.77
C PRO A 81 -5.82 9.57 -10.16
N LEU A 82 -6.00 10.52 -11.08
CA LEU A 82 -6.52 10.23 -12.44
C LEU A 82 -5.68 9.19 -13.18
N VAL A 83 -4.36 9.25 -13.04
CA VAL A 83 -3.40 8.31 -13.65
C VAL A 83 -3.63 6.85 -13.21
N LEU A 84 -4.34 6.63 -12.09
CA LEU A 84 -4.60 5.31 -11.53
C LEU A 84 -6.02 4.79 -11.81
N ARG A 85 -6.89 5.54 -12.52
CA ARG A 85 -8.31 5.16 -12.67
C ARG A 85 -8.59 4.06 -13.69
N ASN A 86 -7.65 3.77 -14.58
CA ASN A 86 -7.81 2.84 -15.69
C ASN A 86 -6.63 1.86 -15.77
N VAL A 87 -6.06 1.50 -14.62
CA VAL A 87 -4.92 0.59 -14.51
C VAL A 87 -5.22 -0.48 -13.48
N GLU A 88 -4.61 -1.64 -13.66
CA GLU A 88 -4.68 -2.73 -12.69
C GLU A 88 -3.80 -2.39 -11.49
N LEU A 89 -4.36 -2.49 -10.28
CA LEU A 89 -3.70 -2.11 -9.04
C LEU A 89 -3.62 -3.26 -8.02
N VAL A 90 -4.27 -4.38 -8.30
CA VAL A 90 -4.29 -5.62 -7.51
C VAL A 90 -4.57 -6.78 -8.45
#